data_AF-A0A095YSC7-F1
#
_entry.id   AF-A0A095YSC7-F1
#
_cell.length_a   1.000
_cell.length_b   1.000
_cell.length_c   1.000
_cell.angle_alpha   90.00
_cell.angle_beta   90.00
_cell.angle_gamma   90.00
#
_symmetry.space_group_name_H-M   'P 1'
#
loop_
_entity.id
_entity.type
_entity.pdbx_description
1 polymer ?
#
loop_
_entity_poly.entity_id
_entity_poly.type
_entity_poly.pdbx_seq_one_letter_code
_entity_poly.pdbx_strand_id
1 'polypeptide(L)'
;MKLIEFKNPDKIVYADINEFAGNFGKETGITDLREKIEVFKANPIKEGEVLKGTKRTAIRLLIPDLYFEGEEKIEMGDTVWVYLGELYEIYCLYWPEDNDKK
;
A
#
# COMPACT_ATOMS: atom_id res chain seq x y z
N MET A 1 12.04 2.36 7.06
CA MET A 1 11.60 2.23 5.65
C MET A 1 12.78 2.50 4.74
N LYS A 2 13.32 1.44 4.15
CA LYS A 2 14.51 1.48 3.28
C LYS A 2 14.16 0.89 1.91
N LEU A 3 14.73 1.45 0.84
CA LEU A 3 14.50 0.98 -0.53
C LEU A 3 14.69 -0.54 -0.69
N ILE A 4 15.69 -1.11 -0.02
CA ILE A 4 16.00 -2.54 -0.06
C ILE A 4 14.85 -3.43 0.43
N GLU A 5 13.99 -2.94 1.33
CA GLU A 5 12.83 -3.70 1.81
C GLU A 5 11.77 -3.84 0.72
N PHE A 6 11.65 -2.85 -0.17
CA PHE A 6 10.67 -2.83 -1.28
C PHE A 6 11.14 -3.63 -2.49
N LYS A 7 12.40 -4.08 -2.48
CA LYS A 7 13.00 -4.95 -3.49
C LYS A 7 13.19 -6.38 -2.98
N ASN A 8 12.85 -6.65 -1.72
CA ASN A 8 12.99 -7.97 -1.14
C ASN A 8 11.70 -8.79 -1.38
N PRO A 9 11.69 -9.76 -2.29
CA PRO A 9 10.49 -10.53 -2.63
C PRO A 9 9.92 -11.29 -1.42
N ASP A 10 10.75 -11.72 -0.47
CA ASP A 10 10.30 -12.40 0.75
C ASP A 10 9.51 -11.48 1.69
N LYS A 11 9.56 -10.16 1.45
CA LYS A 11 8.83 -9.15 2.21
C LYS A 11 7.57 -8.64 1.52
N ILE A 12 7.40 -8.92 0.23
CA ILE A 12 6.32 -8.36 -0.58
C ILE A 12 5.17 -9.36 -0.70
N VAL A 13 3.98 -8.92 -0.32
CA VAL A 13 2.73 -9.66 -0.52
C VAL A 13 1.89 -8.92 -1.54
N TYR A 14 1.59 -9.57 -2.66
CA TYR A 14 0.65 -9.02 -3.65
C TYR A 14 -0.78 -9.31 -3.20
N ALA A 15 -1.59 -8.26 -3.07
CA ALA A 15 -2.93 -8.39 -2.52
C ALA A 15 -3.99 -7.69 -3.40
N ASP A 16 -5.10 -8.40 -3.60
CA ASP A 16 -6.32 -7.84 -4.18
C ASP A 16 -6.84 -6.72 -3.27
N ILE A 17 -7.11 -5.56 -3.85
CA ILE A 17 -7.57 -4.39 -3.09
C ILE A 17 -8.88 -4.63 -2.32
N ASN A 18 -9.80 -5.41 -2.86
CA ASN A 18 -11.10 -5.71 -2.25
C ASN A 18 -10.93 -6.67 -1.07
N GLU A 19 -10.14 -7.73 -1.23
CA GLU A 19 -9.84 -8.66 -0.14
C GLU A 19 -9.02 -7.97 0.97
N PHE A 20 -7.99 -7.22 0.59
CA PHE A 20 -7.14 -6.49 1.52
C PHE A 20 -7.98 -5.49 2.32
N ALA A 21 -8.72 -4.59 1.66
CA ALA A 21 -9.50 -3.59 2.37
C ALA A 21 -10.59 -4.19 3.27
N GLY A 22 -11.23 -5.28 2.80
CA GLY A 22 -12.28 -5.97 3.55
C GLY A 22 -11.79 -6.67 4.81
N ASN A 23 -10.67 -7.40 4.72
CA ASN A 23 -10.09 -8.13 5.85
C ASN A 23 -9.32 -7.18 6.79
N PHE A 24 -8.42 -6.39 6.21
CA PHE A 24 -7.50 -5.54 6.96
C PHE A 24 -8.20 -4.35 7.60
N GLY A 25 -9.22 -3.78 6.95
CA GLY A 25 -10.03 -2.70 7.53
C GLY A 25 -10.74 -3.14 8.82
N LYS A 26 -11.31 -4.35 8.83
CA LYS A 26 -11.94 -4.95 10.03
C LYS A 26 -10.92 -5.28 11.11
N GLU A 27 -9.76 -5.81 10.73
CA GLU A 27 -8.70 -6.17 11.66
C GLU A 27 -8.13 -4.94 12.38
N THR A 28 -7.80 -3.89 11.63
CA THR A 28 -7.20 -2.66 12.17
C THR A 28 -8.20 -1.67 12.73
N GLY A 29 -9.48 -1.82 12.38
CA GLY A 29 -10.53 -0.88 12.72
C GLY A 29 -10.38 0.45 11.97
N ILE A 30 -9.87 0.41 10.75
CA ILE A 30 -9.88 1.53 9.81
C ILE A 30 -11.17 1.43 9.00
N THR A 31 -12.10 2.36 9.24
CA THR A 31 -13.34 2.45 8.45
C THR A 31 -13.04 2.98 7.06
N ASP A 32 -13.80 2.51 6.08
CA ASP A 32 -13.73 2.98 4.68
C ASP A 32 -12.32 2.87 4.07
N LEU A 33 -11.56 1.85 4.49
CA LEU A 33 -10.17 1.66 4.05
C LEU A 33 -10.05 1.60 2.52
N ARG A 34 -10.99 0.93 1.84
CA ARG A 34 -11.05 0.85 0.38
C ARG A 34 -11.13 2.23 -0.26
N GLU A 35 -12.01 3.09 0.25
CA GLU A 35 -12.24 4.45 -0.25
C GLU A 35 -11.02 5.33 0.01
N LYS A 36 -10.43 5.25 1.20
CA LYS A 36 -9.19 6.00 1.53
C LYS A 36 -8.04 5.62 0.60
N ILE A 37 -7.91 4.33 0.28
CA ILE A 37 -6.91 3.87 -0.69
C ILE A 37 -7.20 4.42 -2.10
N GLU A 38 -8.46 4.51 -2.53
CA GLU A 38 -8.81 5.15 -3.82
C GLU A 38 -8.50 6.64 -3.85
N VAL A 39 -8.83 7.36 -2.78
CA VAL A 39 -8.54 8.80 -2.66
C VAL A 39 -7.04 9.03 -2.78
N PHE A 40 -6.24 8.20 -2.09
CA PHE A 40 -4.78 8.24 -2.20
C PHE A 40 -4.27 7.86 -3.60
N LYS A 41 -4.83 6.81 -4.24
CA LYS A 41 -4.48 6.42 -5.62
C LYS A 41 -4.74 7.56 -6.62
N ALA A 42 -5.87 8.27 -6.46
CA ALA A 42 -6.25 9.36 -7.34
C ALA A 42 -5.40 10.63 -7.12
N ASN A 43 -4.95 10.88 -5.88
CA ASN A 43 -4.16 12.06 -5.52
C ASN A 43 -2.99 11.66 -4.60
N PRO A 44 -1.96 10.99 -5.15
CA PRO A 44 -0.87 10.50 -4.33
C PRO A 44 0.00 11.64 -3.80
N ILE A 45 0.47 11.49 -2.57
CA ILE A 45 1.44 12.40 -1.94
C ILE A 45 2.81 11.71 -1.81
N LYS A 46 3.88 12.47 -2.03
CA LYS A 46 5.25 11.94 -2.10
C LYS A 46 5.68 11.22 -0.83
N GLU A 47 5.35 11.77 0.33
CA GLU A 47 5.70 11.21 1.63
C GLU A 47 4.80 10.04 2.05
N GLY A 48 3.76 9.74 1.27
CA GLY A 48 2.71 8.79 1.62
C GLY A 48 1.78 9.29 2.72
N GLU A 49 0.66 8.60 2.90
CA GLU A 49 -0.39 8.95 3.85
C GLU A 49 -0.45 7.96 5.01
N VAL A 50 -0.56 8.44 6.25
CA VAL A 50 -0.72 7.57 7.43
C VAL A 50 -2.19 7.47 7.82
N LEU A 51 -2.73 6.26 7.74
CA LEU A 51 -4.07 5.94 8.21
C LEU A 51 -4.00 5.31 9.60
N LYS A 52 -4.76 5.88 10.55
CA LYS A 52 -4.84 5.38 11.92
C LYS A 52 -6.13 4.60 12.10
N GLY A 53 -6.01 3.36 12.56
CA GLY A 53 -7.12 2.53 13.00
C GLY A 53 -7.47 2.77 14.46
N THR A 54 -8.65 2.30 14.85
CA THR A 54 -9.14 2.41 16.24
C THR A 54 -8.43 1.46 17.20
N LYS A 55 -7.73 0.42 16.72
CA LYS A 55 -7.05 -0.59 17.54
C LYS A 55 -5.57 -0.32 17.80
N ARG A 56 -5.15 0.96 17.78
CA ARG A 56 -3.73 1.41 17.86
C ARG A 56 -2.85 0.96 16.69
N THR A 57 -3.43 0.39 15.64
CA THR A 57 -2.73 0.10 14.39
C THR A 57 -2.67 1.36 13.53
N ALA A 58 -1.51 1.62 12.92
CA ALA A 58 -1.38 2.62 11.87
C ALA A 58 -0.70 1.98 10.66
N ILE A 59 -1.16 2.35 9.48
CA ILE A 59 -0.54 1.94 8.21
C ILE A 59 -0.13 3.17 7.43
N ARG A 60 0.90 3.03 6.60
CA ARG A 60 1.28 4.03 5.61
C ARG A 60 0.91 3.55 4.22
N LEU A 61 0.09 4.31 3.53
CA LEU A 61 -0.09 4.22 2.08
C LEU A 61 1.04 4.98 1.40
N LEU A 62 1.65 4.40 0.38
CA LEU A 62 2.66 5.08 -0.43
C LEU A 62 2.68 4.54 -1.86
N ILE A 63 3.25 5.31 -2.78
CA ILE A 63 3.68 4.83 -4.10
C ILE A 63 5.21 4.76 -4.05
N PRO A 64 5.83 3.57 -4.08
CA PRO A 64 7.28 3.45 -3.86
C PRO A 64 8.15 4.26 -4.83
N ASP A 65 7.81 4.28 -6.11
CA ASP A 65 8.53 5.06 -7.12
C ASP A 65 8.44 6.57 -6.88
N LEU A 66 7.35 7.04 -6.28
CA LEU A 66 7.17 8.44 -5.92
C LEU A 66 7.93 8.77 -4.62
N TYR A 67 7.84 7.88 -3.62
CA TYR A 67 8.51 8.05 -2.33
C TYR A 67 10.04 8.05 -2.47
N PHE A 68 10.57 7.13 -3.28
CA PHE A 68 12.00 6.98 -3.58
C PHE A 68 12.38 7.65 -4.92
N GLU A 69 11.71 8.74 -5.28
CA GLU A 69 12.03 9.47 -6.51
C GLU A 69 13.52 9.82 -6.59
N GLY A 70 14.16 9.46 -7.70
CA GLY A 70 15.60 9.62 -7.92
C GLY A 70 16.41 8.33 -7.68
N GLU A 71 15.80 7.30 -7.12
CA GLU A 71 16.40 5.97 -6.95
C GLU A 71 16.02 5.01 -8.11
N GLU A 72 16.59 3.80 -8.09
CA GLU A 72 16.23 2.74 -9.03
C GLU A 72 14.77 2.27 -8.81
N LYS A 73 14.04 2.17 -9.93
CA LYS A 73 12.64 1.75 -10.03
C LYS A 73 12.35 0.43 -9.32
N ILE A 74 11.16 0.35 -8.74
CA ILE A 74 10.65 -0.85 -8.07
C ILE A 74 9.61 -1.51 -8.98
N GLU A 75 9.59 -2.84 -9.04
CA GLU A 75 8.54 -3.58 -9.75
C GLU A 75 7.18 -3.29 -9.10
N MET A 76 6.18 -2.90 -9.90
CA MET A 76 4.89 -2.39 -9.41
C MET A 76 5.04 -1.16 -8.49
N GLY A 77 6.16 -0.44 -8.56
CA GLY A 77 6.46 0.71 -7.71
C GLY A 77 5.60 1.94 -8.02
N ASP A 78 4.85 1.93 -9.13
CA ASP A 78 3.90 2.97 -9.53
C ASP A 78 2.47 2.74 -8.99
N THR A 79 2.23 1.65 -8.25
CA THR A 79 0.94 1.38 -7.59
C THR A 79 0.94 1.77 -6.11
N VAL A 80 -0.21 1.60 -5.44
CA VAL A 80 -0.32 1.85 -4.00
C VAL A 80 0.17 0.65 -3.20
N TRP A 81 1.05 0.91 -2.25
CA TRP A 81 1.61 -0.06 -1.32
C TRP A 81 1.23 0.30 0.11
N VAL A 82 1.13 -0.72 0.97
CA VAL A 82 0.84 -0.55 2.40
C VAL A 82 2.03 -1.02 3.23
N TYR A 83 2.56 -0.10 4.04
CA TYR A 83 3.67 -0.34 4.95
C TYR A 83 3.21 -0.26 6.40
N LEU A 84 3.45 -1.34 7.16
CA LEU A 84 3.07 -1.46 8.57
C LEU A 84 4.25 -1.28 9.53
N GLY A 85 5.49 -1.33 9.03
CA GLY A 85 6.70 -1.30 9.83
C GLY A 85 7.74 -2.31 9.37
N GLU A 86 8.95 -2.22 9.93
CA GLU A 86 10.08 -3.05 9.51
C GLU A 86 9.88 -4.54 9.85
N LEU A 87 9.06 -4.85 10.86
CA LEU A 87 8.79 -6.22 11.35
C LEU A 87 7.68 -6.95 10.58
N TYR A 88 6.96 -6.26 9.68
CA TYR A 88 5.80 -6.80 8.97
C TYR A 88 6.06 -6.87 7.46
N GLU A 89 5.23 -7.67 6.80
CA GLU A 89 5.12 -7.72 5.34
C GLU A 89 4.70 -6.36 4.77
N ILE A 90 5.05 -6.14 3.50
CA ILE A 90 4.67 -4.95 2.74
C ILE A 90 3.68 -5.41 1.67
N TYR A 91 2.51 -4.80 1.64
CA TYR A 91 1.45 -5.19 0.71
C TYR A 91 1.53 -4.34 -0.56
N CYS A 92 1.79 -4.97 -1.70
CA CYS A 92 1.64 -4.37 -3.02
C CYS A 92 0.20 -4.60 -3.50
N LEU A 93 -0.60 -3.52 -3.60
CA LEU A 93 -2.01 -3.64 -3.95
C LEU A 93 -2.19 -3.66 -5.47
N TYR A 94 -3.09 -4.53 -5.94
CA TYR A 94 -3.54 -4.53 -7.32
C TYR A 94 -5.07 -4.44 -7.40
N TRP A 95 -5.53 -3.90 -8.53
CA TRP A 95 -6.94 -3.72 -8.87
C TRP A 95 -7.30 -4.71 -9.98
N PRO A 96 -8.02 -5.81 -9.68
CA PRO A 96 -8.45 -6.76 -10.70
C PRO A 96 -9.21 -6.08 -11.84
N GLU A 97 -10.02 -5.07 -11.52
CA GLU A 97 -10.79 -4.30 -12.49
C GLU A 97 -9.94 -3.51 -13.50
N ASP A 98 -8.65 -3.27 -13.21
CA ASP A 98 -7.72 -2.63 -14.13
C ASP A 98 -7.19 -3.64 -15.18
N ASN A 99 -7.27 -4.95 -14.90
CA ASN A 99 -6.86 -6.01 -15.84
C ASN A 99 -7.97 -6.39 -16.84
N ASP A 100 -9.25 -6.24 -16.48
CA ASP A 100 -10.40 -6.52 -17.36
C ASP A 100 -10.61 -5.46 -18.47
N LYS A 101 -9.86 -4.35 -18.45
CA LYS A 101 -9.96 -3.26 -19.44
C LYS A 101 -8.98 -3.39 -20.63
N LYS A 102 -8.37 -4.56 -20.84
CA LYS A 102 -7.48 -4.84 -21.98
C LYS A 102 -8.18 -5.58 -23.12
#